data_AF-A0A511AF95-F1
#
_entry.id   AF-A0A511AF95-F1
#
_cell.length_a   1.000
_cell.length_b   1.000
_cell.length_c   1.000
_cell.angle_alpha   90.00
_cell.angle_beta   90.00
_cell.angle_gamma   90.00
#
_symmetry.space_group_name_H-M   'P 1'
#
loop_
_entity.id
_entity.type
_entity.pdbx_description
1 polymer ?
#
loop_
_entity_poly.entity_id
_entity_poly.type
_entity_poly.pdbx_seq_one_letter_code
_entity_poly.pdbx_strand_id
1 'polypeptide(L)'
;MSGDTRRNDRIRTGAAIAGPVLHALLPVTAAVAALLLVPVTVWQLAVVGTALLGMLFPQTLGGWLSIACLAVGTLLGTPSMWSAAAAVLLVHLMHVLSSLLPVVPWRGRVLVRALRPTLRRLLVVQLIAQPVTLIVMLVRLSDGAAVQGAVLAGAAAVTGFACLFLLRLAGRSNRA
;
A
#
# COMPACT_ATOMS: atom_id res chain seq x y z
N MET A 1 31.18 49.40 -17.02
CA MET A 1 30.69 49.23 -15.63
C MET A 1 29.52 48.26 -15.71
N SER A 2 29.78 46.97 -15.51
CA SER A 2 29.54 46.23 -14.25
C SER A 2 28.04 46.01 -13.99
N GLY A 3 27.51 44.82 -13.79
CA GLY A 3 28.18 43.55 -13.51
C GLY A 3 27.24 42.38 -13.75
N ASP A 4 27.89 41.28 -14.08
CA ASP A 4 27.37 39.95 -14.23
C ASP A 4 26.90 39.43 -12.86
N THR A 5 25.59 39.26 -12.67
CA THR A 5 25.04 38.58 -11.49
C THR A 5 24.10 37.46 -11.91
N ARG A 6 24.55 36.53 -12.76
CA ARG A 6 24.00 35.17 -12.75
C ARG A 6 24.55 34.43 -11.54
N ARG A 7 23.98 34.74 -10.37
CA ARG A 7 24.23 33.99 -9.15
C ARG A 7 23.81 32.54 -9.40
N ASN A 8 24.80 31.66 -9.42
CA ASN A 8 24.62 30.24 -9.68
C ASN A 8 24.09 29.60 -8.38
N ASP A 9 22.81 29.83 -8.07
CA ASP A 9 22.13 29.29 -6.90
C ASP A 9 21.92 27.78 -7.09
N ARG A 10 22.99 27.00 -6.89
CA ARG A 10 22.93 25.54 -6.84
C ARG A 10 22.19 25.13 -5.56
N ILE A 11 20.88 24.96 -5.66
CA ILE A 11 20.09 24.32 -4.61
C ILE A 11 20.61 22.89 -4.47
N ARG A 12 21.41 22.62 -3.42
CA ARG A 12 21.82 21.26 -3.04
C ARG A 12 20.58 20.50 -2.58
N THR A 13 19.92 19.87 -3.54
CA THR A 13 18.90 18.88 -3.27
C THR A 13 19.61 17.59 -2.83
N GLY A 14 19.15 17.00 -1.72
CA GLY A 14 19.70 15.72 -1.23
C GLY A 14 19.39 14.56 -2.18
N ALA A 15 19.69 13.32 -1.77
CA ALA A 15 19.39 12.13 -2.56
C ALA A 15 17.92 12.11 -3.04
N ALA A 16 17.73 11.79 -4.32
CA ALA A 16 16.42 11.77 -4.98
C ALA A 16 16.24 10.47 -5.77
N ILE A 17 15.01 9.97 -5.79
CA ILE A 17 14.60 8.78 -6.53
C ILE A 17 13.89 9.23 -7.81
N ALA A 18 14.22 8.60 -8.93
CA ALA A 18 13.56 8.88 -10.20
C ALA A 18 12.10 8.39 -10.18
N GLY A 19 11.19 9.19 -10.76
CA GLY A 19 9.78 8.85 -10.88
C GLY A 19 9.50 7.45 -11.45
N PRO A 20 10.19 6.98 -12.51
CA PRO A 20 9.93 5.66 -13.08
C PRO A 20 10.29 4.53 -12.11
N VAL A 21 11.29 4.73 -11.24
CA VAL A 21 11.65 3.76 -10.20
C VAL A 21 10.51 3.61 -9.21
N LEU A 22 9.93 4.72 -8.74
CA LEU A 22 8.76 4.68 -7.85
C LEU A 22 7.54 4.02 -8.50
N HIS A 23 7.36 4.22 -9.81
CA HIS A 23 6.29 3.55 -10.56
C HIS A 23 6.51 2.05 -10.68
N ALA A 24 7.74 1.63 -11.00
CA ALA A 24 8.09 0.22 -11.13
C ALA A 24 7.99 -0.56 -9.81
N LEU A 25 8.12 0.10 -8.65
CA LEU A 25 7.99 -0.57 -7.35
C LEU A 25 6.63 -1.25 -7.16
N LEU A 26 5.53 -0.69 -7.70
CA LEU A 26 4.21 -1.31 -7.55
C LEU A 26 4.13 -2.69 -8.24
N PRO A 27 4.36 -2.83 -9.56
CA PRO A 27 4.29 -4.13 -10.21
C PRO A 27 5.37 -5.10 -9.74
N VAL A 28 6.55 -4.62 -9.33
CA VAL A 28 7.59 -5.47 -8.72
C VAL A 28 7.08 -6.06 -7.40
N THR A 29 6.52 -5.22 -6.52
CA THR A 29 5.95 -5.68 -5.25
C THR A 29 4.78 -6.62 -5.48
N ALA A 30 3.90 -6.30 -6.44
CA ALA A 30 2.76 -7.12 -6.80
C ALA A 30 3.18 -8.50 -7.34
N ALA A 31 4.23 -8.57 -8.17
CA ALA A 31 4.78 -9.82 -8.66
C ALA A 31 5.35 -10.67 -7.53
N VAL A 32 6.12 -10.08 -6.63
CA VAL A 32 6.63 -10.76 -5.43
C VAL A 32 5.47 -11.30 -4.58
N ALA A 33 4.44 -10.49 -4.34
CA ALA A 33 3.26 -10.91 -3.57
C ALA A 33 2.48 -12.04 -4.25
N ALA A 34 2.26 -11.93 -5.56
CA ALA A 34 1.58 -12.95 -6.34
C ALA A 34 2.31 -14.30 -6.29
N LEU A 35 3.63 -14.29 -6.53
CA LEU A 35 4.44 -15.51 -6.54
C LEU A 35 4.53 -16.17 -5.15
N LEU A 36 4.59 -15.37 -4.09
CA LEU A 36 4.69 -15.90 -2.74
C LEU A 36 3.34 -16.37 -2.19
N LEU A 37 2.24 -15.68 -2.48
CA LEU A 37 1.01 -15.82 -1.70
C LEU A 37 -0.17 -16.41 -2.48
N VAL A 38 -0.12 -16.42 -3.82
CA VAL A 38 -1.26 -16.80 -4.65
C VAL A 38 -0.99 -18.14 -5.32
N PRO A 39 -1.72 -19.22 -4.98
CA PRO A 39 -1.46 -20.55 -5.52
C PRO A 39 -1.99 -20.74 -6.96
N VAL A 40 -2.89 -19.87 -7.43
CA VAL A 40 -3.56 -20.02 -8.73
C VAL A 40 -3.01 -19.02 -9.75
N THR A 41 -2.45 -19.52 -10.85
CA THR A 41 -1.80 -18.71 -11.90
C THR A 41 -2.68 -17.60 -12.46
N VAL A 42 -3.99 -17.86 -12.67
CA VAL A 42 -4.90 -16.83 -13.20
C VAL A 42 -4.96 -15.59 -12.30
N TRP A 43 -4.94 -15.78 -10.97
CA TRP A 43 -4.96 -14.70 -10.00
C TRP A 43 -3.59 -14.01 -9.89
N GLN A 44 -2.48 -14.74 -10.07
CA GLN A 44 -1.15 -14.13 -10.17
C GLN A 44 -1.08 -13.15 -11.35
N LEU A 45 -1.55 -13.59 -12.53
CA LEU A 45 -1.62 -12.75 -13.73
C LEU A 45 -2.53 -11.54 -13.53
N ALA A 46 -3.68 -11.71 -12.87
CA ALA A 46 -4.58 -10.60 -12.55
C ALA A 46 -3.92 -9.56 -11.63
N VAL A 47 -3.23 -10.00 -10.57
CA VAL A 47 -2.49 -9.11 -9.64
C VAL A 47 -1.42 -8.31 -10.38
N VAL A 48 -0.59 -8.98 -11.17
CA VAL A 48 0.50 -8.31 -11.90
C VAL A 48 -0.04 -7.41 -13.00
N GLY A 49 -1.01 -7.89 -13.79
CA GLY A 49 -1.61 -7.12 -14.88
C GLY A 49 -2.27 -5.83 -14.41
N THR A 50 -3.04 -5.89 -13.33
CA THR A 50 -3.68 -4.69 -12.75
C THR A 50 -2.67 -3.74 -12.10
N ALA A 51 -1.58 -4.25 -11.51
CA ALA A 51 -0.48 -3.42 -11.02
C ALA A 51 0.25 -2.69 -12.16
N LEU A 52 0.47 -3.37 -13.29
CA LEU A 52 1.02 -2.76 -14.51
C LEU A 52 0.09 -1.67 -15.06
N LEU A 53 -1.22 -1.89 -15.05
CA LEU A 53 -2.20 -0.86 -15.40
C LEU A 53 -2.11 0.34 -14.45
N GLY A 54 -2.00 0.11 -13.13
CA GLY A 54 -1.79 1.18 -12.15
C GLY A 54 -0.47 1.92 -12.34
N MET A 55 0.59 1.23 -12.77
CA MET A 55 1.87 1.84 -13.12
C MET A 55 1.76 2.76 -14.33
N LEU A 56 1.11 2.30 -15.41
CA LEU A 56 0.98 3.03 -16.67
C LEU A 56 -0.04 4.17 -16.58
N PHE A 57 -1.09 3.97 -15.79
CA PHE A 57 -2.19 4.91 -15.60
C PHE A 57 -2.44 5.15 -14.10
N PRO A 58 -1.59 5.95 -13.42
CA PRO A 58 -1.67 6.19 -11.97
C PRO A 58 -3.01 6.77 -11.50
N GLN A 59 -3.75 7.44 -12.39
CA GLN A 59 -5.07 8.02 -12.10
C GLN A 59 -6.19 6.97 -12.09
N THR A 60 -5.90 5.72 -12.49
CA THR A 60 -6.86 4.63 -12.45
C THR A 60 -6.83 3.92 -11.10
N LEU A 61 -7.87 3.14 -10.81
CA LEU A 61 -7.90 2.24 -9.66
C LEU A 61 -7.05 0.98 -9.84
N GLY A 62 -6.12 0.93 -10.80
CA GLY A 62 -5.35 -0.29 -11.13
C GLY A 62 -4.56 -0.85 -9.94
N GLY A 63 -3.87 0.00 -9.18
CA GLY A 63 -3.15 -0.44 -7.97
C GLY A 63 -4.08 -0.98 -6.87
N TRP A 64 -5.25 -0.36 -6.70
CA TRP A 64 -6.28 -0.83 -5.75
C TRP A 64 -6.90 -2.14 -6.19
N LEU A 65 -7.18 -2.30 -7.48
CA LEU A 65 -7.67 -3.53 -8.06
C LEU A 65 -6.65 -4.66 -7.91
N SER A 66 -5.36 -4.38 -8.04
CA SER A 66 -4.29 -5.35 -7.78
C SER A 66 -4.30 -5.86 -6.34
N ILE A 67 -4.50 -4.99 -5.36
CA ILE A 67 -4.65 -5.38 -3.95
C ILE A 67 -5.89 -6.26 -3.77
N ALA A 68 -7.01 -5.94 -4.41
CA ALA A 68 -8.23 -6.73 -4.35
C ALA A 68 -8.03 -8.13 -4.97
N CYS A 69 -7.42 -8.21 -6.15
CA CYS A 69 -7.06 -9.47 -6.79
C CYS A 69 -6.10 -10.29 -5.93
N LEU A 70 -5.15 -9.65 -5.25
CA LEU A 70 -4.21 -10.33 -4.36
C LEU A 70 -4.97 -10.94 -3.18
N ALA A 71 -5.84 -10.16 -2.53
CA ALA A 71 -6.66 -10.64 -1.42
C ALA A 71 -7.47 -11.88 -1.83
N VAL A 72 -8.20 -11.82 -2.96
CA VAL A 72 -8.97 -12.97 -3.46
C VAL A 72 -8.06 -14.17 -3.76
N GLY A 73 -6.93 -13.94 -4.43
CA GLY A 73 -5.97 -15.01 -4.72
C GLY A 73 -5.42 -15.69 -3.47
N THR A 74 -5.13 -14.91 -2.41
CA THR A 74 -4.63 -15.45 -1.14
C THR A 74 -5.68 -16.26 -0.37
N LEU A 75 -6.97 -15.94 -0.51
CA LEU A 75 -8.06 -16.67 0.13
C LEU A 75 -8.23 -18.10 -0.42
N LEU A 76 -7.72 -18.37 -1.61
CA LEU A 76 -7.71 -19.71 -2.21
C LEU A 76 -6.59 -20.62 -1.67
N GLY A 77 -5.63 -20.05 -0.95
CA GLY A 77 -4.53 -20.78 -0.32
C GLY A 77 -4.81 -21.16 1.13
N THR A 78 -4.02 -22.08 1.67
CA THR A 78 -4.06 -22.39 3.10
C THR A 78 -3.23 -21.35 3.87
N PRO A 79 -3.84 -20.62 4.82
CA PRO A 79 -3.09 -19.60 5.55
C PRO A 79 -2.14 -20.25 6.56
N SER A 80 -0.89 -19.80 6.51
CA SER A 80 0.20 -20.14 7.42
C SER A 80 0.70 -18.86 8.09
N MET A 81 1.44 -18.98 9.21
CA MET A 81 1.90 -17.81 9.96
C MET A 81 2.78 -16.89 9.11
N TRP A 82 3.68 -17.47 8.30
CA TRP A 82 4.54 -16.70 7.41
C TRP A 82 3.74 -16.03 6.29
N SER A 83 2.78 -16.75 5.68
CA SER A 83 2.02 -16.21 4.53
C SER A 83 1.07 -15.11 4.96
N ALA A 84 0.48 -15.19 6.16
CA ALA A 84 -0.32 -14.12 6.74
C ALA A 84 0.52 -12.86 7.03
N ALA A 85 1.68 -13.01 7.67
CA ALA A 85 2.59 -11.90 7.97
C ALA A 85 3.10 -11.21 6.69
N ALA A 86 3.46 -12.01 5.68
CA ALA A 86 3.86 -11.52 4.36
C ALA A 86 2.71 -10.83 3.62
N ALA A 87 1.48 -11.36 3.68
CA ALA A 87 0.30 -10.73 3.09
C ALA A 87 0.07 -9.34 3.67
N VAL A 88 0.08 -9.19 5.00
CA VAL A 88 -0.09 -7.89 5.68
C VAL A 88 1.02 -6.91 5.31
N LEU A 89 2.26 -7.39 5.19
CA LEU A 89 3.40 -6.57 4.76
C LEU A 89 3.21 -6.06 3.33
N LEU A 90 3.00 -6.98 2.39
CA LEU A 90 2.98 -6.70 0.96
C LEU A 90 1.74 -5.92 0.54
N VAL A 91 0.56 -6.24 1.09
CA VAL A 91 -0.67 -5.48 0.86
C VAL A 91 -0.50 -4.04 1.32
N HIS A 92 0.07 -3.81 2.51
CA HIS A 92 0.25 -2.44 2.99
C HIS A 92 1.30 -1.68 2.16
N LEU A 93 2.37 -2.34 1.73
CA LEU A 93 3.34 -1.74 0.83
C LEU A 93 2.69 -1.36 -0.52
N MET A 94 1.91 -2.25 -1.12
CA MET A 94 1.15 -1.98 -2.34
C MET A 94 0.14 -0.84 -2.16
N HIS A 95 -0.51 -0.76 -0.99
CA HIS A 95 -1.43 0.32 -0.64
C HIS A 95 -0.74 1.68 -0.58
N VAL A 96 0.43 1.75 0.08
CA VAL A 96 1.25 2.95 0.14
C VAL A 96 1.70 3.37 -1.25
N LEU A 97 2.21 2.44 -2.06
CA LEU A 97 2.63 2.71 -3.44
C LEU A 97 1.45 3.22 -4.28
N SER A 98 0.30 2.54 -4.24
CA SER A 98 -0.91 2.95 -4.96
C SER A 98 -1.41 4.34 -4.57
N SER A 99 -1.15 4.77 -3.33
CA SER A 99 -1.47 6.13 -2.88
C SER A 99 -0.45 7.18 -3.32
N LEU A 100 0.80 6.79 -3.58
CA LEU A 100 1.87 7.69 -4.01
C LEU A 100 1.87 7.95 -5.51
N LEU A 101 1.56 6.94 -6.33
CA LEU A 101 1.66 7.02 -7.79
C LEU A 101 0.88 8.20 -8.42
N PRO A 102 -0.37 8.52 -8.01
CA PRO A 102 -1.10 9.64 -8.60
C PRO A 102 -0.41 11.01 -8.41
N VAL A 103 0.43 11.14 -7.37
CA VAL A 103 1.07 12.40 -6.97
C VAL A 103 2.49 12.52 -7.51
N VAL A 104 3.13 11.40 -7.87
CA VAL A 104 4.50 11.39 -8.38
C VAL A 104 4.47 11.46 -9.91
N PRO A 105 4.99 12.51 -10.55
CA PRO A 105 5.05 12.55 -12.01
C PRO A 105 6.08 11.56 -12.55
N TRP A 106 5.77 10.90 -13.67
CA TRP A 106 6.64 9.89 -14.29
C TRP A 106 8.06 10.40 -14.57
N ARG A 107 8.19 11.61 -15.14
CA ARG A 107 9.48 12.23 -15.47
C ARG A 107 10.10 13.02 -14.30
N GLY A 108 9.49 12.97 -13.12
CA GLY A 108 9.92 13.72 -11.94
C GLY A 108 11.02 13.04 -11.13
N ARG A 109 11.44 13.73 -10.07
CA ARG A 109 12.31 13.17 -9.02
C ARG A 109 11.71 13.48 -7.66
N VAL A 110 11.71 12.50 -6.78
CA VAL A 110 11.21 12.63 -5.41
C VAL A 110 12.39 12.60 -4.45
N LEU A 111 12.50 13.61 -3.60
CA LEU A 111 13.54 13.65 -2.57
C LEU A 111 13.28 12.54 -1.55
N VAL A 112 14.32 11.77 -1.21
CA VAL A 112 14.21 10.69 -0.20
C VAL A 112 13.69 11.22 1.13
N ARG A 113 14.07 12.46 1.50
CA ARG A 113 13.56 13.12 2.70
C ARG A 113 12.04 13.35 2.68
N ALA A 114 11.44 13.56 1.50
CA ALA A 114 10.00 13.72 1.35
C ALA A 114 9.23 12.40 1.60
N LEU A 115 9.89 11.25 1.44
CA LEU A 115 9.31 9.93 1.73
C LEU A 115 9.40 9.54 3.20
N ARG A 116 10.14 10.28 4.04
CA ARG A 116 10.30 9.95 5.48
C ARG A 116 8.98 9.83 6.24
N PRO A 117 7.99 10.75 6.10
CA PRO A 117 6.72 10.62 6.80
C PRO A 117 5.97 9.34 6.38
N THR A 118 6.01 9.00 5.10
CA THR A 118 5.40 7.79 4.55
C THR A 118 6.07 6.54 5.09
N LEU A 119 7.41 6.50 5.10
CA LEU A 119 8.17 5.38 5.67
C LEU A 119 7.89 5.22 7.17
N ARG A 120 7.83 6.31 7.93
CA ARG A 120 7.48 6.28 9.35
C ARG A 120 6.08 5.69 9.57
N ARG A 121 5.09 6.13 8.78
CA ARG A 121 3.72 5.58 8.84
C ARG A 121 3.70 4.09 8.51
N LEU A 122 4.43 3.67 7.49
CA LEU A 122 4.56 2.27 7.12
C LEU A 122 5.10 1.44 8.29
N LEU A 123 6.20 1.88 8.92
CA LEU A 123 6.82 1.20 10.04
C LEU A 123 5.90 1.14 11.27
N VAL A 124 5.23 2.24 11.62
CA VAL A 124 4.31 2.29 12.77
C VAL A 124 3.15 1.33 12.58
N VAL A 125 2.52 1.33 11.41
CA VAL A 125 1.41 0.40 11.13
C VAL A 125 1.91 -1.03 11.14
N GLN A 126 3.08 -1.34 10.56
CA GLN A 126 3.61 -2.71 10.59
C GLN A 126 3.97 -3.17 12.00
N LEU A 127 4.53 -2.29 12.84
CA LEU A 127 4.86 -2.62 14.23
C LEU A 127 3.62 -3.02 15.04
N ILE A 128 2.44 -2.53 14.66
CA ILE A 128 1.16 -2.89 15.28
C ILE A 128 0.54 -4.10 14.59
N ALA A 129 0.51 -4.09 13.25
CA ALA A 129 -0.18 -5.09 12.45
C ALA A 129 0.48 -6.48 12.54
N GLN A 130 1.82 -6.54 12.63
CA GLN A 130 2.54 -7.82 12.71
C GLN A 130 2.21 -8.57 14.01
N PRO A 131 2.29 -7.97 15.22
CA PRO A 131 1.82 -8.61 16.45
C PRO A 131 0.36 -9.04 16.40
N VAL A 132 -0.54 -8.18 15.90
CA VAL A 132 -1.97 -8.53 15.75
C VAL A 132 -2.14 -9.75 14.85
N THR A 133 -1.41 -9.80 13.74
CA THR A 133 -1.42 -10.94 12.81
C THR A 133 -0.98 -12.22 13.51
N LEU A 134 0.11 -12.17 14.29
CA LEU A 134 0.59 -13.31 15.05
C LEU A 134 -0.43 -13.77 16.09
N ILE A 135 -1.04 -12.85 16.84
CA ILE A 135 -2.08 -13.16 17.83
C ILE A 135 -3.26 -13.87 17.15
N VAL A 136 -3.78 -13.33 16.04
CA VAL A 136 -4.91 -13.94 15.31
C VAL A 136 -4.55 -15.33 14.80
N MET A 137 -3.33 -15.53 14.28
CA MET A 137 -2.89 -16.83 13.80
C MET A 137 -2.68 -17.84 14.93
N LEU A 138 -2.21 -17.41 16.11
CA LEU A 138 -2.12 -18.27 17.29
C LEU A 138 -3.51 -18.67 17.79
N VAL A 139 -4.45 -17.73 17.85
CA VAL A 139 -5.85 -18.00 18.22
C VAL A 139 -6.49 -18.99 17.25
N ARG A 140 -6.21 -18.87 15.94
CA ARG A 140 -6.68 -19.83 14.93
C ARG A 140 -6.21 -21.26 15.19
N LEU A 141 -5.01 -21.44 15.70
CA LEU A 141 -4.47 -22.77 16.01
C LEU A 141 -5.13 -23.40 17.23
N SER A 142 -5.58 -22.58 18.21
CA SER A 142 -6.23 -23.06 19.43
C SER A 142 -7.76 -23.22 19.29
N ASP A 143 -8.42 -22.32 18.56
CA ASP A 143 -9.87 -22.31 18.39
C ASP A 143 -10.27 -21.60 17.09
N GLY A 144 -10.72 -22.39 16.11
CA GLY A 144 -11.14 -21.88 14.80
C GLY A 144 -12.37 -20.97 14.84
N ALA A 145 -13.25 -21.08 15.85
CA ALA A 145 -14.45 -20.27 15.98
C ALA A 145 -14.13 -18.82 16.38
N ALA A 146 -13.12 -18.63 17.24
CA ALA A 146 -12.66 -17.31 17.68
C ALA A 146 -12.13 -16.44 16.52
N VAL A 147 -11.64 -17.06 15.44
CA VAL A 147 -11.18 -16.36 14.23
C VAL A 147 -12.32 -15.67 13.50
N GLN A 148 -13.51 -16.28 13.46
CA GLN A 148 -14.69 -15.67 12.83
C GLN A 148 -15.07 -14.37 13.55
N GLY A 149 -14.98 -14.36 14.88
CA GLY A 149 -15.18 -13.16 15.69
C GLY A 149 -14.17 -12.06 15.38
N ALA A 150 -12.89 -12.41 15.21
CA ALA A 150 -11.84 -11.45 14.84
C ALA A 150 -12.07 -10.84 13.45
N VAL A 151 -12.50 -11.63 12.46
CA VAL A 151 -12.84 -11.16 11.11
C VAL A 151 -14.00 -10.16 11.17
N LEU A 152 -15.07 -10.49 11.90
CA LEU A 152 -16.23 -9.62 12.06
C LEU A 152 -15.86 -8.32 12.79
N ALA A 153 -15.07 -8.40 13.85
CA ALA A 153 -14.59 -7.22 14.58
C ALA A 153 -13.73 -6.31 13.70
N GLY A 154 -12.82 -6.88 12.89
CA GLY A 154 -12.02 -6.14 11.94
C GLY A 154 -12.88 -5.43 10.87
N ALA A 155 -13.84 -6.14 10.28
CA ALA A 155 -14.77 -5.57 9.30
C ALA A 155 -15.63 -4.43 9.90
N ALA A 156 -16.10 -4.60 11.15
CA ALA A 156 -16.85 -3.58 11.86
C ALA A 156 -15.99 -2.34 12.16
N ALA A 157 -14.73 -2.52 12.57
CA ALA A 157 -13.81 -1.42 12.85
C ALA A 157 -13.52 -0.59 11.58
N VAL A 158 -13.26 -1.26 10.45
CA VAL A 158 -13.02 -0.58 9.16
C VAL A 158 -14.28 0.17 8.70
N THR A 159 -15.45 -0.47 8.76
CA THR A 159 -16.73 0.14 8.38
C THR A 159 -17.07 1.33 9.27
N GLY A 160 -16.88 1.20 10.59
CA GLY A 160 -17.09 2.27 11.55
C GLY A 160 -16.17 3.46 11.31
N PHE A 161 -14.89 3.21 11.05
CA PHE A 161 -13.93 4.27 10.71
C PHE A 161 -14.32 4.99 9.41
N ALA A 162 -14.68 4.24 8.36
CA ALA A 162 -15.12 4.81 7.09
C ALA A 162 -16.38 5.67 7.27
N CYS A 163 -17.37 5.19 8.03
CA CYS A 163 -18.59 5.93 8.34
C CYS A 163 -18.29 7.24 9.08
N LEU A 164 -17.49 7.18 10.16
CA LEU A 164 -17.09 8.38 10.91
C LEU A 164 -16.34 9.40 10.04
N PHE A 165 -15.47 8.92 9.15
CA PHE A 165 -14.74 9.76 8.23
C PHE A 165 -15.67 10.47 7.23
N LEU A 166 -16.60 9.74 6.63
CA LEU A 166 -17.62 10.28 5.72
C LEU A 166 -18.54 11.28 6.41
N LEU A 167 -19.00 10.97 7.63
CA LEU A 167 -19.83 11.88 8.43
C LEU A 167 -19.09 13.19 8.75
N ARG A 168 -17.79 13.13 9.06
CA ARG A 168 -16.98 14.34 9.27
C ARG A 168 -16.77 15.15 8.00
N LEU A 169 -16.63 14.51 6.84
CA LEU A 169 -16.54 15.20 5.55
C LEU A 169 -17.87 15.89 5.21
N ALA A 170 -18.99 15.19 5.33
CA ALA A 170 -20.33 15.74 5.11
C ALA A 170 -20.62 16.93 6.05
N GLY A 171 -20.24 16.82 7.34
CA GLY A 171 -20.40 17.90 8.32
C GLY A 171 -19.53 19.13 8.05
N ARG A 172 -18.43 19.01 7.31
CA ARG A 172 -17.60 20.15 6.86
C ARG A 172 -18.19 20.82 5.62
N SER A 173 -18.80 20.05 4.72
CA SER A 173 -19.49 20.58 3.53
C SER A 173 -20.71 21.43 3.87
N ASN A 174 -21.42 21.12 4.97
CA ASN A 174 -22.57 21.93 5.44
C ASN A 174 -22.18 23.20 6.21
N ARG A 175 -20.88 23.46 6.42
CA ARG A 175 -20.37 24.65 7.15
C ARG A 175 -19.56 25.61 6.26
N ALA A 176 -19.39 25.28 4.98
CA ALA A 176 -18.76 26.13 3.97
C ALA A 176 -19.87 26.75 3.10
#